data_AF-A0A497G3Z2-F1
#
_entry.id   AF-A0A497G3Z2-F1
#
_cell.length_a   1.000
_cell.length_b   1.000
_cell.length_c   1.000
_cell.angle_alpha   90.00
_cell.angle_beta   90.00
_cell.angle_gamma   90.00
#
_symmetry.space_group_name_H-M   'P 1'
#
loop_
_entity.id
_entity.type
_entity.pdbx_description
1 polymer ?
#
loop_
_entity_poly.entity_id
_entity_poly.type
_entity_poly.pdbx_seq_one_letter_code
_entity_poly.pdbx_strand_id
1 'polypeptide(L)' 'MKRIVKVGPQRTPDGYFIAVAPPEAKSYLNDFSNIEVEEMGTEVIIKSRSRSTLKKIILELKSKGFYIEGHL' A
#
# COMPACT_ATOMS: atom_id res chain seq x y z
N MET A 1 7.39 0.74 -15.75
CA MET A 1 6.06 0.42 -15.19
C MET A 1 5.46 1.68 -14.58
N LYS A 2 4.15 1.92 -14.65
CA LYS A 2 3.56 3.10 -14.00
C LYS A 2 3.64 2.93 -12.48
N ARG A 3 4.24 3.89 -11.76
CA ARG A 3 4.37 3.89 -10.30
C ARG A 3 3.07 4.28 -9.60
N ILE A 4 1.97 3.59 -9.91
CA ILE A 4 0.65 3.92 -9.36
C ILE A 4 0.37 3.05 -8.14
N VAL A 5 -0.04 3.66 -7.05
CA VAL A 5 -0.54 3.00 -5.85
C VAL A 5 -2.03 3.26 -5.75
N LYS A 6 -2.83 2.22 -5.88
CA LYS A 6 -4.30 2.28 -5.78
C LYS A 6 -4.72 2.07 -4.34
N VAL A 7 -5.57 2.95 -3.84
CA VAL A 7 -6.03 2.93 -2.45
C VAL A 7 -7.54 3.09 -2.37
N GLY A 8 -8.17 2.36 -1.46
CA GLY A 8 -9.62 2.38 -1.25
C GLY A 8 -10.00 2.82 0.16
N PRO A 9 -11.15 3.50 0.35
CA PRO A 9 -11.53 4.01 1.65
C PRO A 9 -12.10 2.94 2.59
N GLN A 10 -12.64 1.87 2.02
CA GLN A 10 -13.30 0.81 2.77
C GLN A 10 -12.30 -0.26 3.23
N ARG A 11 -12.64 -0.88 4.36
CA ARG A 11 -11.99 -2.12 4.76
C ARG A 11 -12.50 -3.27 3.89
N THR A 12 -11.62 -4.22 3.63
CA THR A 12 -11.99 -5.53 3.12
C THR A 12 -12.84 -6.30 4.15
N PRO A 13 -13.60 -7.34 3.76
CA PRO A 13 -14.45 -8.11 4.67
C PRO A 13 -13.71 -8.74 5.87
N ASP A 14 -12.43 -9.06 5.68
CA ASP A 14 -11.48 -9.57 6.68
C ASP A 14 -10.88 -8.47 7.58
N GLY A 15 -11.29 -7.22 7.42
CA GLY A 15 -10.98 -6.11 8.33
C GLY A 15 -9.69 -5.34 8.01
N TYR A 16 -9.12 -5.51 6.82
CA TYR A 16 -7.90 -4.82 6.39
C TYR A 16 -8.20 -3.59 5.56
N PHE A 17 -7.35 -2.57 5.68
CA PHE A 17 -7.18 -1.58 4.64
C PHE A 17 -6.11 -2.08 3.67
N ILE A 18 -6.31 -1.84 2.38
CA ILE A 18 -5.42 -2.34 1.33
C ILE A 18 -4.92 -1.21 0.44
N ALA A 19 -3.66 -1.32 0.02
CA ALA A 19 -3.08 -0.56 -1.07
C ALA A 19 -2.47 -1.53 -2.08
N VAL A 20 -2.73 -1.32 -3.36
CA VAL A 20 -2.14 -2.11 -4.44
C VAL A 20 -1.05 -1.27 -5.09
N ALA A 21 0.17 -1.78 -5.12
CA ALA A 21 1.35 -1.06 -5.59
C ALA A 21 2.16 -1.93 -6.57
N PRO A 22 3.07 -1.33 -7.37
CA PRO A 22 4.02 -2.10 -8.16
C PRO A 22 5.06 -2.78 -7.25
N PRO A 23 5.74 -3.85 -7.70
CA PRO A 23 6.63 -4.66 -6.86
C PRO A 23 7.81 -3.88 -6.27
N GLU A 24 8.29 -2.86 -6.99
CA GLU A 24 9.34 -1.96 -6.53
C GLU A 24 9.00 -1.20 -5.23
N ALA A 25 7.70 -1.04 -4.90
CA ALA A 25 7.25 -0.43 -3.66
C ALA A 25 7.73 -1.19 -2.41
N LYS A 26 7.95 -2.51 -2.51
CA LYS A 26 8.39 -3.36 -1.39
C LYS A 26 9.68 -2.87 -0.73
N SER A 27 10.60 -2.36 -1.54
CA SER A 27 11.90 -1.86 -1.05
C SER A 27 11.78 -0.72 -0.03
N TYR A 28 10.64 -0.04 0.02
CA TYR A 28 10.35 1.08 0.92
C TYR A 28 9.47 0.70 2.12
N LEU A 29 9.12 -0.58 2.28
CA LEU A 29 8.20 -1.03 3.32
C LEU A 29 8.91 -1.57 4.58
N ASN A 30 10.24 -1.70 4.55
CA ASN A 30 11.03 -2.34 5.61
C ASN A 30 10.88 -1.67 6.99
N ASP A 31 10.61 -0.37 7.02
CA ASP A 31 10.47 0.41 8.27
C ASP A 31 9.07 0.29 8.90
N PHE A 32 8.13 -0.38 8.23
CA PHE A 32 6.77 -0.53 8.71
C PHE A 32 6.56 -1.91 9.36
N SER A 33 6.26 -1.91 10.65
CA SER A 33 5.73 -3.06 11.36
C SER A 33 4.21 -3.13 11.24
N ASN A 34 3.62 -4.32 11.44
CA ASN A 34 2.17 -4.55 11.41
C ASN A 34 1.50 -4.33 10.04
N ILE A 35 2.18 -4.78 8.99
CA ILE A 35 1.67 -4.84 7.62
C ILE A 35 1.85 -6.26 7.08
N GLU A 36 0.97 -6.65 6.19
CA GLU A 36 1.10 -7.88 5.40
C GLU A 36 1.31 -7.47 3.94
N VAL A 37 2.26 -8.11 3.27
CA VAL A 37 2.57 -7.81 1.87
C VAL A 37 2.46 -9.09 1.05
N GLU A 38 1.48 -9.14 0.15
CA GLU A 38 1.23 -10.26 -0.74
C GLU A 38 1.68 -9.93 -2.15
N GLU A 39 2.37 -10.86 -2.82
CA GLU A 39 2.71 -10.74 -4.24
C GLU A 39 1.58 -11.32 -5.09
N MET A 40 1.12 -10.54 -6.06
CA MET A 40 0.08 -10.94 -7.01
C MET A 40 0.57 -10.65 -8.43
N GLY A 41 1.42 -11.55 -8.94
CA GLY A 41 1.98 -11.47 -10.28
C GLY A 41 2.84 -10.21 -10.47
N THR A 42 2.27 -9.18 -11.10
CA THR A 42 2.97 -7.91 -11.39
C THR A 42 2.68 -6.80 -10.38
N GLU A 43 1.94 -7.08 -9.32
CA GLU A 43 1.59 -6.12 -8.28
C GLU A 43 1.84 -6.71 -6.88
N VAL A 44 1.87 -5.82 -5.88
CA VAL A 44 1.96 -6.17 -4.46
C VAL A 44 0.79 -5.55 -3.72
N ILE A 45 0.13 -6.35 -2.89
CA ILE A 45 -0.97 -5.92 -2.03
C ILE A 45 -0.41 -5.68 -0.65
N ILE A 46 -0.46 -4.44 -0.20
CA ILE A 46 -0.05 -4.00 1.13
C ILE A 46 -1.31 -3.92 1.99
N LYS A 47 -1.40 -4.74 3.02
CA LYS A 47 -2.54 -4.81 3.93
C LYS A 47 -2.16 -4.31 5.32
N SER A 48 -3.06 -3.58 5.97
CA SER A 48 -2.94 -3.28 7.39
C SER A 48 -4.31 -3.12 8.03
N ARG A 49 -4.48 -3.62 9.27
CA ARG A 49 -5.71 -3.38 10.05
C ARG A 49 -5.81 -1.93 10.54
N SER A 50 -4.69 -1.22 10.57
CA SER A 50 -4.57 0.18 10.98
C SER A 50 -4.62 1.11 9.78
N ARG A 51 -5.65 1.94 9.71
CA ARG A 51 -5.80 2.97 8.68
C ARG A 51 -4.63 3.95 8.69
N SER A 52 -4.19 4.33 9.89
CA SER A 52 -3.09 5.26 10.09
C SER A 52 -1.76 4.69 9.61
N THR A 53 -1.53 3.39 9.80
CA THR A 53 -0.34 2.70 9.28
C THR A 53 -0.32 2.73 7.77
N LEU A 54 -1.43 2.35 7.12
CA LEU A 54 -1.50 2.38 5.66
C LEU A 54 -1.38 3.81 5.09
N LYS A 55 -1.94 4.83 5.77
CA LYS A 55 -1.73 6.23 5.39
C LYS A 55 -0.25 6.64 5.42
N LYS A 56 0.50 6.24 6.45
CA LYS A 56 1.94 6.52 6.53
C LYS A 56 2.70 5.87 5.37
N ILE A 57 2.36 4.63 5.02
CA ILE A 57 2.96 3.93 3.87
C ILE A 57 2.66 4.68 2.57
N ILE A 58 1.40 5.09 2.36
CA ILE A 58 1.00 5.84 1.18
C ILE A 58 1.78 7.15 1.06
N LEU A 59 1.98 7.86 2.17
CA LEU A 59 2.78 9.10 2.21
C LEU A 59 4.26 8.82 1.92
N GLU A 60 4.82 7.75 2.49
CA GLU A 60 6.20 7.34 2.21
C GLU A 60 6.38 7.02 0.74
N LEU A 61 5.52 6.18 0.15
CA LEU A 61 5.55 5.85 -1.28
C LEU A 61 5.39 7.10 -2.15
N LYS A 62 4.47 8.01 -1.78
CA LYS A 62 4.34 9.29 -2.48
C LYS A 62 5.64 10.10 -2.46
N SER A 63 6.35 10.12 -1.34
CA SER A 63 7.66 10.80 -1.22
C SER A 63 8.74 10.19 -2.12
N LYS A 64 8.63 8.89 -2.46
CA LYS A 64 9.53 8.20 -3.39
C LYS A 64 9.12 8.29 -4.86
N GLY A 65 8.12 9.13 -5.17
CA GLY A 65 7.67 9.38 -6.54
C GLY A 65 6.61 8.39 -7.05
N PHE A 66 5.90 7.70 -6.16
CA PHE A 66 4.70 6.95 -6.54
C PHE A 66 3.49 7.90 -6.62
N TYR A 67 2.67 7.69 -7.63
CA TYR A 67 1.40 8.39 -7.82
C TYR A 67 0.29 7.65 -7.07
N ILE A 68 -0.48 8.36 -6.26
CA ILE A 68 -1.57 7.76 -5.48
C ILE A 68 -2.88 7.96 -6.24
N GLU A 69 -3.57 6.86 -6.51
CA GLU A 69 -4.88 6.84 -7.15
C GLU A 69 -5.93 6.41 -6.12
N GLY A 70 -6.93 7.26 -5.89
CA GLY A 70 -7.99 7.03 -4.91
C GLY A 70 -7.76 7.79 -3.60
N HIS A 71 -8.54 7.43 -2.58
CA HIS A 71 -8.45 8.02 -1.24
C HIS A 71 -8.55 6.92 -0.20
N LEU A 72 -7.67 6.99 0.81
CA LEU A 72 -7.75 6.14 1.98
C LEU A 72 -8.66 6.76 3.02
#